data_AF-A0A6V7XCI8-F1
#
_entry.id   AF-A0A6V7XCI8-F1
#
_cell.length_a   1.000
_cell.length_b   1.000
_cell.length_c   1.000
_cell.angle_alpha   90.00
_cell.angle_beta   90.00
_cell.angle_gamma   90.00
#
_symmetry.space_group_name_H-M   'P 1'
#
loop_
_entity.id
_entity.type
_entity.pdbx_description
1 polymer ?
#
loop_
_entity_poly.entity_id
_entity_poly.type
_entity_poly.pdbx_seq_one_letter_code
_entity_poly.pdbx_strand_id
1 'polypeptide(L)'
;MINEKLRERLPAWEIISLNSQHFPQFFEKILKMICDENLGYSVQIHLITFLNYCFNSLEVDFVRQEVGKLCSLPILVNLLPSQRSSLFEKNPKLKKYWVKMEQKFQQLPPEEFEKIDFSRRLLWRLLQRLKRTVDFIDDESKDLEIDAITYCERLLSFLIDLEAQLTTRRFFNSLLHSSHILTHCCLSQFIRSEHGSLFCELFSMLKFYARFEIDELSGQQLLQAEVTKRHYEFVSQLQAAAFKFLNEKLAEFCLLPVGSVDSSKFLREQLGSLSCDDLYKLAEFLNLVPSLSEKEENLVENYCRYDDPNYLIEAIIFVCERRPSQLQRLNAEPLYPSEKVIWDEKLIPYDHYDGKSVLPLNKLNLQFLTTHDYLLRNFNLFRMESTYEIRLDLEDVMFRMKPWKHEFNESDVVWGGWAKMALPVTSCRIVHIGRPLVGESAPSEVRADLQITLPSREDLRQDWMSLRKNDVLFLLKVKPIQKVGYKFDFRRPFKEQFGICIVRGCEVEGILTE
;
A
#
# COMPACT_ATOMS: atom_id res chain seq x y z
N MET A 1 -25.55 -3.30 -11.67
CA MET A 1 -26.28 -2.01 -11.60
C MET A 1 -25.76 -1.11 -10.50
N ILE A 2 -25.79 -1.52 -9.21
CA ILE A 2 -25.22 -0.71 -8.12
C ILE A 2 -23.75 -0.36 -8.38
N ASN A 3 -22.93 -1.37 -8.69
CA ASN A 3 -21.51 -1.17 -9.00
C ASN A 3 -21.29 -0.16 -10.14
N GLU A 4 -22.10 -0.25 -11.20
CA GLU A 4 -21.96 0.65 -12.35
C GLU A 4 -22.44 2.06 -12.06
N LYS A 5 -23.54 2.23 -11.30
CA LYS A 5 -23.94 3.56 -10.85
C LYS A 5 -22.82 4.21 -10.03
N LEU A 6 -22.20 3.48 -9.11
CA LEU A 6 -21.11 4.01 -8.29
C LEU A 6 -19.83 4.25 -9.10
N ARG A 7 -19.52 3.40 -10.08
CA ARG A 7 -18.41 3.63 -11.04
C ARG A 7 -18.59 4.93 -11.82
N GLU A 8 -19.81 5.16 -12.32
CA GLU A 8 -20.19 6.39 -13.05
C GLU A 8 -20.48 7.58 -12.13
N ARG A 9 -20.25 7.46 -10.81
CA ARG A 9 -20.50 8.50 -9.79
C ARG A 9 -21.96 8.99 -9.75
N LEU A 10 -22.90 8.09 -10.03
CA LEU A 10 -24.33 8.32 -9.95
C LEU A 10 -24.91 7.84 -8.61
N PRO A 11 -26.01 8.44 -8.11
CA PRO A 11 -26.70 7.94 -6.93
C PRO A 11 -27.17 6.48 -7.10
N ALA A 12 -26.67 5.61 -6.22
CA ALA A 12 -26.97 4.18 -6.24
C ALA A 12 -27.93 3.73 -5.15
N TRP A 13 -27.94 4.42 -4.00
CA TRP A 13 -28.68 4.00 -2.81
C TRP A 13 -30.11 4.56 -2.74
N GLU A 14 -30.44 5.59 -3.50
CA GLU A 14 -31.76 6.27 -3.47
C GLU A 14 -32.92 5.32 -3.79
N ILE A 15 -32.82 4.54 -4.86
CA ILE A 15 -33.88 3.57 -5.23
C ILE A 15 -34.06 2.49 -4.16
N ILE A 16 -32.97 2.06 -3.53
CA ILE A 16 -33.01 1.02 -2.49
C ILE A 16 -33.64 1.60 -1.21
N SER A 17 -33.40 2.89 -0.93
CA SER A 17 -33.96 3.57 0.24
C SER A 17 -35.50 3.56 0.26
N LEU A 18 -36.15 3.54 -0.91
CA LEU A 18 -37.60 3.44 -1.03
C LEU A 18 -38.19 2.14 -0.45
N ASN A 19 -37.42 1.06 -0.46
CA ASN A 19 -37.82 -0.27 0.04
C ASN A 19 -36.69 -0.93 0.84
N SER A 20 -36.10 -0.18 1.78
CA SER A 20 -34.89 -0.59 2.52
C SER A 20 -35.08 -1.85 3.38
N GLN A 21 -36.32 -2.21 3.74
CA GLN A 21 -36.66 -3.42 4.50
C GLN A 21 -36.22 -4.74 3.85
N HIS A 22 -36.06 -4.78 2.52
CA HIS A 22 -35.61 -5.98 1.80
C HIS A 22 -34.08 -6.07 1.69
N PHE A 23 -33.36 -4.99 1.99
CA PHE A 23 -31.91 -4.94 1.87
C PHE A 23 -31.17 -5.97 2.75
N PRO A 24 -31.55 -6.21 4.04
CA PRO A 24 -30.87 -7.19 4.87
C PRO A 24 -30.87 -8.60 4.27
N GLN A 25 -32.02 -9.06 3.75
CA GLN A 25 -32.13 -10.38 3.12
C GLN A 25 -31.34 -10.46 1.81
N PHE A 26 -31.37 -9.39 1.01
CA PHE A 26 -30.55 -9.29 -0.20
C PHE A 26 -29.06 -9.36 0.13
N PHE A 27 -28.62 -8.57 1.11
CA PHE A 27 -27.23 -8.51 1.56
C PHE A 27 -26.77 -9.88 2.10
N GLU A 28 -27.56 -10.55 2.93
CA GLU A 28 -27.26 -11.89 3.44
C GLU A 28 -27.00 -12.89 2.30
N LYS A 29 -27.83 -12.89 1.24
CA LYS A 29 -27.63 -13.76 0.07
C LYS A 29 -26.33 -13.43 -0.67
N ILE A 30 -26.02 -12.14 -0.83
CA ILE A 30 -24.75 -11.71 -1.45
C ILE A 30 -23.55 -12.19 -0.62
N LEU A 31 -23.59 -12.08 0.70
CA LEU A 31 -22.50 -12.55 1.57
C LEU A 31 -22.27 -14.06 1.43
N LYS A 32 -23.35 -14.85 1.32
CA LYS A 32 -23.26 -16.31 1.06
C LYS A 32 -22.60 -16.59 -0.30
N MET A 33 -22.98 -15.85 -1.35
CA MET A 33 -22.35 -15.98 -2.67
C MET A 33 -20.86 -15.59 -2.66
N ILE A 34 -20.47 -14.57 -1.88
CA ILE A 34 -19.06 -14.18 -1.72
C ILE A 34 -18.20 -15.32 -1.14
N CYS A 35 -18.79 -16.17 -0.30
CA CYS A 35 -18.11 -17.34 0.26
C CYS A 35 -18.19 -18.59 -0.62
N ASP A 36 -18.98 -18.59 -1.69
CA ASP A 36 -19.15 -19.75 -2.56
C ASP A 36 -17.97 -19.88 -3.53
N GLU A 37 -17.05 -20.79 -3.22
CA GLU A 37 -15.86 -21.06 -4.04
C GLU A 37 -16.21 -21.73 -5.38
N ASN A 38 -17.45 -22.23 -5.58
CA ASN A 38 -17.88 -22.78 -6.86
C ASN A 38 -18.18 -21.70 -7.91
N LEU A 39 -18.40 -20.45 -7.46
CA LEU A 39 -18.56 -19.32 -8.37
C LEU A 39 -17.19 -18.88 -8.90
N GLY A 40 -17.07 -18.82 -10.22
CA GLY A 40 -15.86 -18.34 -10.90
C GLY A 40 -15.46 -16.92 -10.50
N TYR A 41 -14.17 -16.61 -10.66
CA TYR A 41 -13.59 -15.34 -10.23
C TYR A 41 -14.25 -14.13 -10.89
N SER A 42 -14.68 -14.23 -12.15
CA SER A 42 -15.43 -13.18 -12.86
C SER A 42 -16.67 -12.68 -12.10
N VAL A 43 -17.45 -13.59 -11.49
CA VAL A 43 -18.61 -13.22 -10.67
C VAL A 43 -18.16 -12.67 -9.32
N GLN A 44 -17.18 -13.32 -8.69
CA GLN A 44 -16.65 -12.95 -7.38
C GLN A 44 -16.08 -11.53 -7.35
N ILE A 45 -15.40 -11.09 -8.42
CA ILE A 45 -14.92 -9.72 -8.59
C ILE A 45 -16.05 -8.71 -8.41
N HIS A 46 -17.21 -8.95 -9.02
CA HIS A 46 -18.36 -8.05 -8.92
C HIS A 46 -18.96 -8.05 -7.51
N LEU A 47 -18.99 -9.20 -6.84
CA LEU A 47 -19.50 -9.32 -5.47
C LEU A 47 -18.58 -8.62 -4.45
N ILE A 48 -17.26 -8.78 -4.57
CA ILE A 48 -16.29 -8.06 -3.74
C ILE A 48 -16.34 -6.55 -4.02
N THR A 49 -16.49 -6.15 -5.29
CA THR A 49 -16.65 -4.74 -5.65
C THR A 49 -17.90 -4.14 -5.00
N PHE A 50 -19.03 -4.87 -5.02
CA PHE A 50 -20.25 -4.46 -4.34
C PHE A 50 -20.04 -4.34 -2.83
N LEU A 51 -19.41 -5.34 -2.20
CA LEU A 51 -19.10 -5.32 -0.78
C LEU A 51 -18.25 -4.09 -0.42
N ASN A 52 -17.22 -3.82 -1.22
CA ASN A 52 -16.37 -2.64 -1.02
C ASN A 52 -17.15 -1.32 -1.10
N TYR A 53 -18.07 -1.21 -2.06
CA TYR A 53 -18.96 -0.06 -2.14
C TYR A 53 -19.88 0.08 -0.91
N CYS A 54 -20.39 -1.01 -0.36
CA CYS A 54 -21.16 -0.97 0.89
C CYS A 54 -20.32 -0.43 2.06
N PHE A 55 -19.07 -0.89 2.19
CA PHE A 55 -18.15 -0.42 3.24
C PHE A 55 -17.73 1.05 3.06
N ASN A 56 -17.68 1.54 1.82
CA ASN A 56 -17.41 2.94 1.54
C ASN A 56 -18.64 3.86 1.66
N SER A 57 -19.85 3.31 1.92
CA SER A 57 -21.12 4.05 1.98
C SER A 57 -21.75 4.02 3.39
N LEU A 58 -20.95 4.21 4.46
CA LEU A 58 -21.44 4.11 5.85
C LEU A 58 -22.33 5.29 6.27
N GLU A 59 -22.39 6.36 5.47
CA GLU A 59 -23.36 7.44 5.61
C GLU A 59 -24.80 6.97 5.34
N VAL A 60 -24.98 5.87 4.60
CA VAL A 60 -26.30 5.28 4.33
C VAL A 60 -26.72 4.36 5.46
N ASP A 61 -27.72 4.76 6.24
CA ASP A 61 -28.09 4.10 7.50
C ASP A 61 -28.38 2.59 7.38
N PHE A 62 -29.17 2.16 6.39
CA PHE A 62 -29.51 0.74 6.21
C PHE A 62 -28.30 -0.10 5.74
N VAL A 63 -27.35 0.50 5.00
CA VAL A 63 -26.09 -0.15 4.63
C VAL A 63 -25.20 -0.28 5.85
N ARG A 64 -25.02 0.81 6.61
CA ARG A 64 -24.21 0.84 7.84
C ARG A 64 -24.68 -0.19 8.87
N GLN A 65 -25.99 -0.39 9.03
CA GLN A 65 -26.54 -1.37 9.96
C GLN A 65 -26.13 -2.80 9.62
N GLU A 66 -26.11 -3.18 8.34
CA GLU A 66 -25.72 -4.52 7.91
C GLU A 66 -24.20 -4.70 7.89
N VAL A 67 -23.49 -3.74 7.32
CA VAL A 67 -22.03 -3.75 7.22
C VAL A 67 -21.36 -3.68 8.60
N GLY A 68 -21.91 -2.90 9.53
CA GLY A 68 -21.39 -2.76 10.89
C GLY A 68 -21.33 -4.09 11.66
N LYS A 69 -22.21 -5.05 11.34
CA LYS A 69 -22.19 -6.39 11.94
C LYS A 69 -20.89 -7.14 11.58
N LEU A 70 -20.35 -6.90 10.39
CA LEU A 70 -19.19 -7.60 9.83
C LEU A 70 -17.83 -7.12 10.38
N CYS A 71 -17.77 -5.93 11.00
CA CYS A 71 -16.54 -5.37 11.60
C CYS A 71 -16.67 -5.13 13.11
N SER A 72 -17.67 -5.72 13.75
CA SER A 72 -17.95 -5.54 15.17
C SER A 72 -17.12 -6.48 16.07
N LEU A 73 -17.16 -6.27 17.38
CA LEU A 73 -16.44 -7.08 18.38
C LEU A 73 -16.53 -8.62 18.18
N PRO A 74 -17.68 -9.22 17.81
CA PRO A 74 -17.80 -10.66 17.51
C PRO A 74 -16.73 -11.25 16.59
N ILE A 75 -16.15 -10.47 15.68
CA ILE A 75 -15.14 -11.00 14.73
C ILE A 75 -13.87 -11.49 15.43
N LEU A 76 -13.63 -11.06 16.67
CA LEU A 76 -12.51 -11.56 17.45
C LEU A 76 -12.63 -13.06 17.75
N VAL A 77 -13.77 -13.72 17.46
CA VAL A 77 -13.92 -15.18 17.60
C VAL A 77 -12.85 -15.94 16.84
N ASN A 78 -12.37 -15.37 15.72
CA ASN A 78 -11.39 -15.97 14.82
C ASN A 78 -9.93 -15.80 15.28
N LEU A 79 -9.68 -14.98 16.31
CA LEU A 79 -8.34 -14.83 16.88
C LEU A 79 -7.99 -16.04 17.75
N LEU A 80 -6.68 -16.31 17.87
CA LEU A 80 -6.19 -17.31 18.81
C LEU A 80 -6.64 -16.97 20.25
N PRO A 81 -6.94 -17.97 21.10
CA PRO A 81 -7.29 -17.73 22.51
C PRO A 81 -6.25 -16.89 23.25
N SER A 82 -4.96 -17.11 22.97
CA SER A 82 -3.84 -16.37 23.54
C SER A 82 -3.81 -14.90 23.12
N GLN A 83 -4.02 -14.62 21.83
CA GLN A 83 -4.13 -13.27 21.28
C GLN A 83 -5.31 -12.50 21.86
N ARG A 84 -6.49 -13.14 21.96
CA ARG A 84 -7.67 -12.53 22.61
C ARG A 84 -7.38 -12.19 24.06
N SER A 85 -6.73 -13.10 24.78
CA SER A 85 -6.41 -12.89 26.19
C SER A 85 -5.47 -11.70 26.37
N SER A 86 -4.41 -11.60 25.58
CA SER A 86 -3.50 -10.44 25.56
C SER A 86 -4.22 -9.12 25.25
N LEU A 87 -5.13 -9.13 24.27
CA LEU A 87 -5.93 -7.96 23.89
C LEU A 87 -6.86 -7.52 25.05
N PHE A 88 -7.48 -8.48 25.73
CA PHE A 88 -8.37 -8.25 26.87
C PHE A 88 -7.66 -7.85 28.15
N GLU A 89 -6.43 -8.28 28.37
CA GLU A 89 -5.58 -7.83 29.48
C GLU A 89 -5.26 -6.35 29.37
N LYS A 90 -4.94 -5.88 28.15
CA LYS A 90 -4.75 -4.45 27.86
C LYS A 90 -6.04 -3.66 28.06
N ASN A 91 -7.21 -4.29 27.87
CA ASN A 91 -8.51 -3.63 27.91
C ASN A 91 -9.59 -4.43 28.69
N PRO A 92 -9.59 -4.39 30.03
CA PRO A 92 -10.51 -5.20 30.85
C PRO A 92 -12.00 -4.89 30.62
N LYS A 93 -12.34 -3.66 30.20
CA LYS A 93 -13.71 -3.29 29.83
C LYS A 93 -14.19 -4.09 28.62
N LEU A 94 -13.33 -4.28 27.62
CA LEU A 94 -13.65 -5.02 26.41
C LEU A 94 -13.93 -6.50 26.73
N LYS A 95 -13.16 -7.10 27.65
CA LYS A 95 -13.40 -8.46 28.17
C LYS A 95 -14.81 -8.62 28.72
N LYS A 96 -15.29 -7.64 29.50
CA LYS A 96 -16.65 -7.67 30.07
C LYS A 96 -17.73 -7.65 28.99
N TYR A 97 -17.55 -6.85 27.93
CA TYR A 97 -18.48 -6.81 26.80
C TYR A 97 -18.46 -8.12 26.01
N TRP A 98 -17.27 -8.65 25.72
CA TRP A 98 -17.08 -9.93 25.04
C TRP A 98 -17.80 -11.08 25.75
N VAL A 99 -17.56 -11.25 27.06
CA VAL A 99 -18.17 -12.34 27.85
C VAL A 99 -19.70 -12.22 27.86
N LYS A 100 -20.25 -11.02 28.08
CA LYS A 100 -21.70 -10.80 28.07
C LYS A 100 -22.32 -11.09 26.70
N MET A 101 -21.60 -10.76 25.62
CA MET A 101 -22.04 -10.98 24.26
C MET A 101 -22.06 -12.47 23.91
N GLU A 102 -20.99 -13.22 24.21
CA GLU A 102 -20.95 -14.66 23.99
C GLU A 102 -22.01 -15.41 24.81
N GLN A 103 -22.26 -14.99 26.07
CA GLN A 103 -23.36 -15.53 26.87
C GLN A 103 -24.73 -15.30 26.22
N LYS A 104 -24.95 -14.13 25.61
CA LYS A 104 -26.20 -13.86 24.87
C LYS A 104 -26.30 -14.72 23.63
N PHE A 105 -25.22 -14.91 22.88
CA PHE A 105 -25.21 -15.75 21.68
C PHE A 105 -25.54 -17.21 21.98
N GLN A 106 -25.08 -17.74 23.11
CA GLN A 106 -25.43 -19.09 23.57
C GLN A 106 -26.92 -19.28 23.91
N GLN A 107 -27.64 -18.19 24.15
CA GLN A 107 -29.07 -18.21 24.48
C GLN A 107 -29.97 -18.02 23.23
N LEU A 108 -29.39 -17.72 22.07
CA LEU A 108 -30.15 -17.51 20.85
C LEU A 108 -30.63 -18.83 20.23
N PRO A 109 -31.74 -18.81 19.47
CA PRO A 109 -32.13 -19.94 18.64
C PRO A 109 -31.00 -20.34 17.67
N PRO A 110 -30.84 -21.64 17.33
CA PRO A 110 -29.77 -22.12 16.46
C PRO A 110 -29.67 -21.37 15.12
N GLU A 111 -30.81 -21.08 14.49
CA GLU A 111 -30.85 -20.37 13.20
C GLU A 111 -30.33 -18.92 13.29
N GLU A 112 -30.64 -18.22 14.38
CA GLU A 112 -30.15 -16.85 14.59
C GLU A 112 -28.66 -16.85 14.93
N PHE A 113 -28.23 -17.81 15.75
CA PHE A 113 -26.82 -18.00 16.06
C PHE A 113 -26.01 -18.31 14.80
N GLU A 114 -26.49 -19.17 13.92
CA GLU A 114 -25.81 -19.52 12.65
C GLU A 114 -25.60 -18.29 11.76
N LYS A 115 -26.60 -17.41 11.65
CA LYS A 115 -26.48 -16.15 10.90
C LYS A 115 -25.41 -15.23 11.48
N ILE A 116 -25.36 -15.12 12.81
CA ILE A 116 -24.35 -14.31 13.51
C ILE A 116 -22.97 -14.94 13.36
N ASP A 117 -22.86 -16.27 13.52
CA ASP A 117 -21.60 -17.00 13.39
C ASP A 117 -21.04 -16.88 11.97
N PHE A 118 -21.90 -17.02 10.96
CA PHE A 118 -21.54 -16.78 9.57
C PHE A 118 -20.98 -15.35 9.38
N SER A 119 -21.69 -14.35 9.88
CA SER A 119 -21.32 -12.93 9.72
C SER A 119 -20.00 -12.60 10.41
N ARG A 120 -19.79 -13.07 11.64
CA ARG A 120 -18.56 -12.79 12.41
C ARG A 120 -17.32 -13.51 11.87
N ARG A 121 -17.49 -14.51 11.01
CA ARG A 121 -16.40 -15.26 10.35
C ARG A 121 -16.18 -14.88 8.89
N LEU A 122 -17.04 -14.03 8.31
CA LEU A 122 -16.99 -13.66 6.89
C LEU A 122 -15.62 -13.10 6.47
N LEU A 123 -15.15 -12.04 7.16
CA LEU A 123 -13.88 -11.39 6.81
C LEU A 123 -12.69 -12.34 6.99
N TRP A 124 -12.74 -13.23 7.97
CA TRP A 124 -11.73 -14.25 8.16
C TRP A 124 -11.69 -15.22 6.99
N ARG A 125 -12.85 -15.73 6.54
CA ARG A 125 -12.94 -16.59 5.35
C ARG A 125 -12.38 -15.91 4.10
N LEU A 126 -12.66 -14.61 3.93
CA LEU A 126 -12.08 -13.83 2.82
C LEU A 126 -10.55 -13.73 2.90
N LEU A 127 -9.99 -13.53 4.10
CA LEU A 127 -8.53 -13.53 4.31
C LEU A 127 -7.92 -14.89 3.97
N GLN A 128 -8.55 -15.99 4.39
CA GLN A 128 -8.07 -17.34 4.04
C GLN A 128 -8.19 -17.62 2.54
N ARG A 129 -9.30 -17.18 1.91
CA ARG A 129 -9.51 -17.30 0.47
C ARG A 129 -8.44 -16.55 -0.32
N LEU A 130 -8.08 -15.33 0.11
CA LEU A 130 -7.01 -14.57 -0.54
C LEU A 130 -5.69 -15.35 -0.55
N LYS A 131 -5.30 -15.97 0.57
CA LYS A 131 -4.08 -16.80 0.62
C LYS A 131 -4.12 -17.96 -0.37
N ARG A 132 -5.25 -18.68 -0.42
CA ARG A 132 -5.45 -19.81 -1.35
C ARG A 132 -5.36 -19.35 -2.79
N THR A 133 -5.96 -18.21 -3.13
CA THR A 133 -5.90 -17.66 -4.49
C THR A 133 -4.49 -17.20 -4.86
N VAL A 134 -3.74 -16.59 -3.93
CA VAL A 134 -2.33 -16.25 -4.15
C VAL A 134 -1.51 -17.50 -4.43
N ASP A 135 -1.72 -18.58 -3.67
CA ASP A 135 -1.01 -19.85 -3.88
C ASP A 135 -1.41 -20.55 -5.17
N PHE A 136 -2.66 -20.41 -5.58
CA PHE A 136 -3.14 -20.87 -6.89
C PHE A 136 -2.43 -20.13 -8.03
N ILE A 137 -2.17 -18.82 -7.90
CA ILE A 137 -1.46 -18.02 -8.90
C ILE A 137 0.05 -18.34 -8.91
N ASP A 138 0.63 -18.63 -7.74
CA ASP A 138 2.04 -19.03 -7.62
C ASP A 138 2.35 -20.42 -8.18
N ASP A 139 1.33 -21.24 -8.41
CA ASP A 139 1.48 -22.60 -8.91
C ASP A 139 1.80 -22.59 -10.42
N GLU A 140 3.09 -22.66 -10.76
CA GLU A 140 3.59 -22.70 -12.15
C GLU A 140 3.03 -23.86 -12.99
N SER A 141 2.44 -24.89 -12.36
CA SER A 141 1.81 -26.00 -13.08
C SER A 141 0.45 -25.66 -13.66
N LYS A 142 -0.15 -24.54 -13.26
CA LYS A 142 -1.48 -24.09 -13.69
C LYS A 142 -1.37 -22.93 -14.66
N ASP A 143 -2.35 -22.86 -15.57
CA ASP A 143 -2.49 -21.71 -16.46
C ASP A 143 -2.85 -20.46 -15.65
N LEU A 144 -2.18 -19.35 -15.98
CA LEU A 144 -2.41 -18.07 -15.32
C LEU A 144 -3.83 -17.54 -15.62
N GLU A 145 -4.69 -17.52 -14.60
CA GLU A 145 -6.04 -17.00 -14.73
C GLU A 145 -6.08 -15.49 -14.37
N ILE A 146 -6.34 -14.65 -15.38
CA ILE A 146 -6.39 -13.18 -15.23
C ILE A 146 -7.45 -12.73 -14.22
N ASP A 147 -8.59 -13.43 -14.17
CA ASP A 147 -9.66 -13.12 -13.22
C ASP A 147 -9.23 -13.41 -11.77
N ALA A 148 -8.35 -14.39 -11.53
CA ALA A 148 -7.81 -14.67 -10.20
C ALA A 148 -6.91 -13.52 -9.71
N ILE A 149 -6.05 -12.99 -10.59
CA ILE A 149 -5.23 -11.79 -10.32
C ILE A 149 -6.14 -10.60 -9.99
N THR A 150 -7.13 -10.33 -10.85
CA THR A 150 -8.07 -9.21 -10.69
C THR A 150 -8.87 -9.34 -9.38
N TYR A 151 -9.24 -10.57 -9.00
CA TYR A 151 -9.89 -10.86 -7.73
C TYR A 151 -8.97 -10.51 -6.55
N CYS A 152 -7.70 -10.94 -6.58
CA CYS A 152 -6.71 -10.61 -5.55
C CYS A 152 -6.52 -9.09 -5.38
N GLU A 153 -6.40 -8.35 -6.49
CA GLU A 153 -6.27 -6.89 -6.48
C GLU A 153 -7.50 -6.20 -5.90
N ARG A 154 -8.70 -6.63 -6.30
CA ARG A 154 -9.97 -6.11 -5.78
C ARG A 154 -10.15 -6.41 -4.31
N LEU A 155 -9.80 -7.62 -3.88
CA LEU A 155 -9.86 -8.01 -2.48
C LEU A 155 -8.84 -7.22 -1.65
N LEU A 156 -7.60 -7.05 -2.11
CA LEU A 156 -6.62 -6.18 -1.44
C LEU A 156 -7.13 -4.74 -1.33
N SER A 157 -7.70 -4.16 -2.40
CA SER A 157 -8.29 -2.82 -2.33
C SER A 157 -9.39 -2.73 -1.28
N PHE A 158 -10.20 -3.77 -1.12
CA PHE A 158 -11.21 -3.83 -0.08
C PHE A 158 -10.58 -3.88 1.32
N LEU A 159 -9.54 -4.70 1.54
CA LEU A 159 -8.85 -4.76 2.85
C LEU A 159 -8.17 -3.42 3.20
N ILE A 160 -7.62 -2.70 2.20
CA ILE A 160 -7.05 -1.36 2.39
C ILE A 160 -8.14 -0.40 2.89
N ASP A 161 -9.32 -0.39 2.24
CA ASP A 161 -10.42 0.49 2.63
C ASP A 161 -10.89 0.20 4.07
N LEU A 162 -10.98 -1.09 4.46
CA LEU A 162 -11.30 -1.48 5.83
C LEU A 162 -10.27 -0.96 6.85
N GLU A 163 -8.98 -1.05 6.54
CA GLU A 163 -7.91 -0.59 7.41
C GLU A 163 -7.77 0.94 7.45
N ALA A 164 -8.18 1.61 6.38
CA ALA A 164 -8.07 3.06 6.20
C ALA A 164 -9.21 3.86 6.84
N GLN A 165 -10.17 3.19 7.49
CA GLN A 165 -11.29 3.82 8.19
C GLN A 165 -11.42 3.29 9.62
N LEU A 166 -11.52 4.19 10.61
CA LEU A 166 -11.45 3.81 12.03
C LEU A 166 -12.58 2.86 12.46
N THR A 167 -13.80 3.06 11.96
CA THR A 167 -14.98 2.27 12.35
C THR A 167 -14.87 0.80 11.94
N THR A 168 -14.21 0.52 10.83
CA THR A 168 -13.97 -0.84 10.30
C THR A 168 -12.67 -1.42 10.84
N ARG A 169 -11.63 -0.59 10.94
CA ARG A 169 -10.29 -0.95 11.42
C ARG A 169 -10.27 -1.49 12.84
N ARG A 170 -11.04 -0.90 13.77
CA ARG A 170 -10.93 -1.10 15.23
C ARG A 170 -10.71 -2.55 15.67
N PHE A 171 -11.46 -3.49 15.10
CA PHE A 171 -11.30 -4.92 15.39
C PHE A 171 -10.71 -5.69 14.20
N PHE A 172 -10.89 -5.18 12.98
CA PHE A 172 -10.37 -5.82 11.78
C PHE A 172 -8.84 -5.83 11.74
N ASN A 173 -8.15 -4.81 12.28
CA ASN A 173 -6.70 -4.77 12.29
C ASN A 173 -6.09 -5.98 13.04
N SER A 174 -6.66 -6.34 14.19
CA SER A 174 -6.24 -7.54 14.94
C SER A 174 -6.48 -8.82 14.13
N LEU A 175 -7.58 -8.88 13.38
CA LEU A 175 -7.91 -9.99 12.49
C LEU A 175 -6.91 -10.10 11.34
N LEU A 176 -6.55 -8.96 10.72
CA LEU A 176 -5.57 -8.89 9.64
C LEU A 176 -4.20 -9.42 10.09
N HIS A 177 -3.69 -8.96 11.24
CA HIS A 177 -2.42 -9.43 11.79
C HIS A 177 -2.47 -10.91 12.17
N SER A 178 -3.52 -11.35 12.87
CA SER A 178 -3.68 -12.77 13.25
C SER A 178 -3.80 -13.70 12.05
N SER A 179 -4.28 -13.22 10.92
CA SER A 179 -4.37 -14.02 9.71
C SER A 179 -3.02 -14.28 9.06
N HIS A 180 -1.96 -13.53 9.40
CA HIS A 180 -0.65 -13.60 8.73
C HIS A 180 -0.72 -13.39 7.20
N ILE A 181 -1.77 -12.73 6.70
CA ILE A 181 -1.91 -12.46 5.27
C ILE A 181 -0.74 -11.64 4.73
N LEU A 182 -0.20 -10.72 5.55
CA LEU A 182 0.91 -9.87 5.15
C LEU A 182 2.19 -10.66 4.94
N THR A 183 2.46 -11.62 5.84
CA THR A 183 3.55 -12.58 5.72
C THR A 183 3.37 -13.45 4.48
N HIS A 184 2.16 -13.98 4.29
CA HIS A 184 1.81 -14.86 3.17
C HIS A 184 2.05 -14.20 1.81
N CYS A 185 1.50 -13.00 1.61
CA CYS A 185 1.68 -12.26 0.35
C CYS A 185 3.12 -11.79 0.13
N CYS A 186 3.89 -11.50 1.19
CA CYS A 186 5.28 -11.10 1.07
C CYS A 186 6.20 -12.23 0.58
N LEU A 187 5.86 -13.49 0.91
CA LEU A 187 6.61 -14.68 0.53
C LEU A 187 6.22 -15.24 -0.84
N SER A 188 5.10 -14.78 -1.40
CA SER A 188 4.60 -15.20 -2.70
C SER A 188 5.56 -14.81 -3.84
N GLN A 189 5.60 -15.61 -4.91
CA GLN A 189 6.34 -15.26 -6.13
C GLN A 189 5.56 -14.29 -7.02
N PHE A 190 4.23 -14.33 -6.93
CA PHE A 190 3.29 -13.49 -7.65
C PHE A 190 3.62 -12.01 -7.43
N ILE A 191 3.91 -11.60 -6.20
CA ILE A 191 4.27 -10.21 -5.88
C ILE A 191 5.56 -9.72 -6.58
N ARG A 192 6.42 -10.64 -7.02
CA ARG A 192 7.67 -10.37 -7.74
C ARG A 192 7.52 -10.51 -9.26
N SER A 193 6.41 -11.08 -9.71
CA SER A 193 6.11 -11.28 -11.13
C SER A 193 5.69 -9.96 -11.79
N GLU A 194 5.83 -9.89 -13.12
CA GLU A 194 5.37 -8.73 -13.90
C GLU A 194 3.86 -8.51 -13.74
N HIS A 195 3.09 -9.61 -13.76
CA HIS A 195 1.64 -9.61 -13.60
C HIS A 195 1.16 -9.19 -12.19
N GLY A 196 1.98 -9.39 -11.15
CA GLY A 196 1.66 -9.01 -9.77
C GLY A 196 2.15 -7.63 -9.35
N SER A 197 2.57 -6.79 -10.30
CA SER A 197 3.06 -5.44 -10.00
C SER A 197 2.01 -4.54 -9.33
N LEU A 198 0.78 -4.47 -9.86
CA LEU A 198 -0.32 -3.73 -9.21
C LEU A 198 -0.67 -4.34 -7.84
N PHE A 199 -0.67 -5.67 -7.73
CA PHE A 199 -0.83 -6.35 -6.45
C PHE A 199 0.25 -5.96 -5.43
N CYS A 200 1.51 -5.81 -5.85
CA CYS A 200 2.62 -5.37 -5.01
C CYS A 200 2.44 -3.94 -4.48
N GLU A 201 1.97 -3.03 -5.32
CA GLU A 201 1.67 -1.65 -4.94
C GLU A 201 0.51 -1.58 -3.92
N LEU A 202 -0.58 -2.30 -4.19
CA LEU A 202 -1.70 -2.43 -3.26
C LEU A 202 -1.28 -3.10 -1.94
N PHE A 203 -0.47 -4.15 -2.00
CA PHE A 203 0.09 -4.80 -0.82
C PHE A 203 0.93 -3.83 0.01
N SER A 204 1.73 -2.99 -0.63
CA SER A 204 2.55 -1.97 0.04
C SER A 204 1.67 -0.95 0.78
N MET A 205 0.56 -0.53 0.17
CA MET A 205 -0.45 0.30 0.83
C MET A 205 -1.12 -0.40 2.02
N LEU A 206 -1.51 -1.67 1.86
CA LEU A 206 -2.09 -2.46 2.95
C LEU A 206 -1.09 -2.63 4.10
N LYS A 207 0.19 -2.91 3.81
CA LYS A 207 1.26 -3.01 4.80
C LYS A 207 1.47 -1.69 5.55
N PHE A 208 1.34 -0.55 4.85
CA PHE A 208 1.35 0.77 5.47
C PHE A 208 0.20 0.94 6.47
N TYR A 209 -1.05 0.70 6.04
CA TYR A 209 -2.21 0.87 6.93
C TYR A 209 -2.27 -0.17 8.05
N ALA A 210 -1.90 -1.43 7.82
CA ALA A 210 -1.85 -2.48 8.84
C ALA A 210 -1.05 -2.06 10.08
N ARG A 211 -0.06 -1.19 9.89
CA ARG A 211 0.90 -0.72 10.89
C ARG A 211 0.81 0.79 11.12
N PHE A 212 -0.32 1.40 10.77
CA PHE A 212 -0.54 2.82 10.93
C PHE A 212 -0.39 3.23 12.41
N GLU A 213 0.21 4.39 12.67
CA GLU A 213 0.56 4.89 14.01
C GLU A 213 -0.68 5.47 14.72
N ILE A 214 -1.67 4.63 15.01
CA ILE A 214 -2.93 4.96 15.67
C ILE A 214 -3.27 3.91 16.73
N ASP A 215 -3.92 4.33 17.82
CA ASP A 215 -4.53 3.41 18.76
C ASP A 215 -5.94 3.01 18.30
N GLU A 216 -6.17 1.72 18.11
CA GLU A 216 -7.36 1.17 17.45
C GLU A 216 -8.66 1.43 18.23
N LEU A 217 -8.58 1.52 19.56
CA LEU A 217 -9.74 1.70 20.42
C LEU A 217 -10.08 3.18 20.61
N SER A 218 -9.10 3.99 21.02
CA SER A 218 -9.27 5.42 21.26
C SER A 218 -9.35 6.23 19.97
N GLY A 219 -8.76 5.74 18.88
CA GLY A 219 -8.62 6.48 17.62
C GLY A 219 -7.59 7.60 17.68
N GLN A 220 -6.78 7.67 18.73
CA GLN A 220 -5.75 8.71 18.87
C GLN A 220 -4.47 8.30 18.13
N GLN A 221 -3.82 9.28 17.50
CA GLN A 221 -2.51 9.08 16.89
C GLN A 221 -1.49 8.69 17.96
N LEU A 222 -0.66 7.70 17.67
CA LEU A 222 0.43 7.30 18.56
C LEU A 222 1.57 8.30 18.51
N LEU A 223 2.14 8.60 19.67
CA LEU A 223 3.36 9.39 19.77
C LEU A 223 4.58 8.54 19.41
N GLN A 224 5.64 9.18 18.91
CA GLN A 224 6.91 8.50 18.57
C GLN A 224 7.45 7.64 19.73
N ALA A 225 7.30 8.12 20.97
CA ALA A 225 7.72 7.40 22.17
C ALA A 225 6.89 6.12 22.39
N GLU A 226 5.60 6.15 22.10
CA GLU A 226 4.70 4.99 22.21
C GLU A 226 4.99 3.96 21.12
N VAL A 227 5.24 4.42 19.89
CA VAL A 227 5.67 3.55 18.77
C VAL A 227 6.99 2.85 19.13
N THR A 228 7.95 3.59 19.68
CA THR A 228 9.26 3.05 20.10
C THR A 228 9.09 2.06 21.25
N LYS A 229 8.26 2.38 22.25
CA LYS A 229 7.96 1.50 23.38
C LYS A 229 7.34 0.18 22.90
N ARG A 230 6.33 0.23 22.03
CA ARG A 230 5.69 -0.97 21.45
C ARG A 230 6.70 -1.83 20.69
N HIS A 231 7.59 -1.22 19.91
CA HIS A 231 8.68 -1.93 19.22
C HIS A 231 9.61 -2.64 20.20
N TYR A 232 10.05 -1.94 21.25
CA TYR A 232 10.97 -2.50 22.25
C TYR A 232 10.33 -3.66 23.02
N GLU A 233 9.02 -3.56 23.33
CA GLU A 233 8.27 -4.65 23.97
C GLU A 233 8.29 -5.92 23.11
N PHE A 234 8.07 -5.83 21.80
CA PHE A 234 8.11 -6.99 20.91
C PHE A 234 9.50 -7.63 20.82
N VAL A 235 10.55 -6.82 20.62
CA VAL A 235 11.93 -7.34 20.55
C VAL A 235 12.35 -7.95 21.89
N SER A 236 11.97 -7.33 23.01
CA SER A 236 12.26 -7.86 24.35
C SER A 236 11.54 -9.19 24.61
N GLN A 237 10.30 -9.34 24.13
CA GLN A 237 9.57 -10.62 24.20
C GLN A 237 10.26 -11.70 23.37
N LEU A 238 10.77 -11.38 22.18
CA LEU A 238 11.55 -12.31 21.36
C LEU A 238 12.85 -12.72 22.06
N GLN A 239 13.59 -11.77 22.64
CA GLN A 239 14.80 -12.07 23.43
C GLN A 239 14.48 -12.92 24.66
N ALA A 240 13.38 -12.64 25.36
CA ALA A 240 12.93 -13.45 26.49
C ALA A 240 12.54 -14.88 26.07
N ALA A 241 11.88 -15.04 24.92
CA ALA A 241 11.55 -16.34 24.35
C ALA A 241 12.82 -17.13 23.98
N ALA A 242 13.75 -16.47 23.29
CA ALA A 242 15.03 -17.05 22.91
C ALA A 242 15.85 -17.47 24.15
N PHE A 243 15.89 -16.65 25.19
CA PHE A 243 16.57 -16.97 26.43
C PHE A 243 15.91 -18.14 27.17
N LYS A 244 14.58 -18.22 27.16
CA LYS A 244 13.84 -19.27 27.86
C LYS A 244 13.98 -20.63 27.18
N PHE A 245 13.91 -20.69 25.85
CA PHE A 245 13.80 -21.97 25.12
C PHE A 245 15.05 -22.35 24.35
N LEU A 246 15.89 -21.37 23.97
CA LEU A 246 16.99 -21.53 23.01
C LEU A 246 18.28 -20.87 23.49
N ASN A 247 18.49 -20.76 24.81
CA ASN A 247 19.66 -20.08 25.37
C ASN A 247 20.99 -20.65 24.83
N GLU A 248 21.06 -21.97 24.65
CA GLU A 248 22.26 -22.66 24.13
C GLU A 248 22.62 -22.23 22.70
N LYS A 249 21.63 -21.80 21.90
CA LYS A 249 21.80 -21.43 20.49
C LYS A 249 21.89 -19.91 20.28
N LEU A 250 21.18 -19.14 21.09
CA LEU A 250 20.98 -17.69 20.92
C LEU A 250 21.45 -16.86 22.13
N ALA A 251 22.38 -17.36 22.94
CA ALA A 251 22.88 -16.65 24.14
C ALA A 251 23.32 -15.20 23.84
N GLU A 252 24.12 -15.01 22.79
CA GLU A 252 24.60 -13.67 22.40
C GLU A 252 23.46 -12.75 21.98
N PHE A 253 22.53 -13.24 21.15
CA PHE A 253 21.34 -12.50 20.72
C PHE A 253 20.51 -11.96 21.89
N CYS A 254 20.36 -12.77 22.95
CA CYS A 254 19.56 -12.41 24.13
C CYS A 254 20.15 -11.25 24.94
N LEU A 255 21.46 -11.03 24.84
CA LEU A 255 22.19 -10.03 25.65
C LEU A 255 22.46 -8.72 24.88
N LEU A 256 22.27 -8.73 23.57
CA LEU A 256 22.49 -7.54 22.73
C LEU A 256 21.39 -6.48 22.96
N PRO A 257 21.71 -5.19 22.82
CA PRO A 257 20.71 -4.13 22.90
C PRO A 257 19.75 -4.20 21.71
N VAL A 258 18.49 -3.79 21.92
CA VAL A 258 17.41 -3.82 20.92
C VAL A 258 17.84 -3.20 19.58
N GLY A 259 18.49 -2.04 19.61
CA GLY A 259 18.92 -1.34 18.38
C GLY A 259 20.00 -2.05 17.56
N SER A 260 20.63 -3.10 18.09
CA SER A 260 21.59 -3.93 17.36
C SER A 260 20.94 -5.18 16.76
N VAL A 261 19.76 -5.56 17.23
CA VAL A 261 19.10 -6.83 16.86
C VAL A 261 17.80 -6.65 16.08
N ASP A 262 17.33 -5.43 15.91
CA ASP A 262 16.01 -5.12 15.36
C ASP A 262 15.96 -4.92 13.83
N SER A 263 17.06 -5.20 13.11
CA SER A 263 17.08 -5.15 11.65
C SER A 263 16.61 -6.47 11.02
N SER A 264 15.80 -6.38 9.96
CA SER A 264 15.28 -7.57 9.24
C SER A 264 16.41 -8.51 8.77
N LYS A 265 17.54 -7.95 8.30
CA LYS A 265 18.71 -8.73 7.88
C LYS A 265 19.29 -9.54 9.05
N PHE A 266 19.55 -8.88 10.18
CA PHE A 266 20.14 -9.53 11.35
C PHE A 266 19.20 -10.60 11.93
N LEU A 267 17.91 -10.29 12.07
CA LEU A 267 16.92 -11.25 12.56
C LEU A 267 16.85 -12.50 11.66
N ARG A 268 16.91 -12.33 10.32
CA ARG A 268 16.92 -13.45 9.38
C ARG A 268 18.15 -14.33 9.51
N GLU A 269 19.32 -13.74 9.71
CA GLU A 269 20.57 -14.49 9.93
C GLU A 269 20.50 -15.31 11.22
N GLN A 270 20.02 -14.73 12.32
CA GLN A 270 19.89 -15.43 13.60
C GLN A 270 18.82 -16.54 13.54
N LEU A 271 17.61 -16.20 13.07
CA LEU A 271 16.49 -17.14 13.03
C LEU A 271 16.67 -18.24 11.97
N GLY A 272 17.39 -17.96 10.87
CA GLY A 272 17.68 -18.94 9.82
C GLY A 272 18.57 -20.10 10.26
N SER A 273 19.26 -19.98 11.41
CA SER A 273 20.06 -21.05 11.99
C SER A 273 19.25 -22.08 12.80
N LEU A 274 17.97 -21.79 13.06
CA LEU A 274 17.09 -22.59 13.92
C LEU A 274 16.33 -23.66 13.14
N SER A 275 15.90 -24.72 13.84
CA SER A 275 14.96 -25.70 13.28
C SER A 275 13.54 -25.16 13.24
N CYS A 276 12.67 -25.79 12.44
CA CYS A 276 11.25 -25.42 12.37
C CYS A 276 10.56 -25.49 13.74
N ASP A 277 10.84 -26.53 14.53
CA ASP A 277 10.28 -26.69 15.88
C ASP A 277 10.72 -25.57 16.84
N ASP A 278 11.98 -25.13 16.73
CA ASP A 278 12.50 -24.04 17.56
C ASP A 278 11.88 -22.69 17.16
N LEU A 279 11.71 -22.45 15.86
CA LEU A 279 10.97 -21.30 15.34
C LEU A 279 9.51 -21.31 15.79
N TYR A 280 8.87 -22.48 15.80
CA TYR A 280 7.49 -22.63 16.25
C TYR A 280 7.34 -22.26 17.73
N LYS A 281 8.25 -22.72 18.61
CA LYS A 281 8.24 -22.35 20.04
C LYS A 281 8.38 -20.84 20.25
N LEU A 282 9.24 -20.18 19.47
CA LEU A 282 9.37 -18.72 19.52
C LEU A 282 8.08 -18.04 19.08
N ALA A 283 7.51 -18.46 17.95
CA ALA A 283 6.27 -17.91 17.42
C ALA A 283 5.07 -18.15 18.38
N GLU A 284 5.02 -19.29 19.05
CA GLU A 284 3.99 -19.64 20.04
C GLU A 284 4.08 -18.71 21.25
N PHE A 285 5.29 -18.49 21.77
CA PHE A 285 5.50 -17.56 22.90
C PHE A 285 5.11 -16.11 22.56
N LEU A 286 5.29 -15.71 21.31
CA LEU A 286 4.88 -14.40 20.79
C LEU A 286 3.37 -14.34 20.45
N ASN A 287 2.62 -15.41 20.67
CA ASN A 287 1.20 -15.56 20.32
C ASN A 287 0.93 -15.39 18.81
N LEU A 288 1.88 -15.77 17.95
CA LEU A 288 1.73 -15.72 16.50
C LEU A 288 1.10 -17.02 15.96
N VAL A 289 1.40 -18.16 16.57
CA VAL A 289 0.85 -19.47 16.18
C VAL A 289 0.03 -20.07 17.33
N PRO A 290 -0.91 -20.99 17.04
CA PRO A 290 -1.62 -21.73 18.08
C PRO A 290 -0.65 -22.52 18.96
N SER A 291 -1.11 -22.92 20.15
CA SER A 291 -0.33 -23.84 20.97
C SER A 291 -0.20 -25.20 20.31
N LEU A 292 0.83 -25.98 20.66
CA LEU A 292 1.02 -27.33 20.10
C LEU A 292 -0.21 -28.24 20.32
N SER A 293 -0.91 -28.09 21.44
CA SER A 293 -2.17 -28.81 21.72
C SER A 293 -3.34 -28.39 20.84
N GLU A 294 -3.33 -27.15 20.35
CA GLU A 294 -4.38 -26.58 19.49
C GLU A 294 -4.00 -26.62 18.00
N LYS A 295 -2.80 -27.12 17.66
CA LYS A 295 -2.25 -27.11 16.30
C LYS A 295 -3.16 -27.87 15.34
N GLU A 296 -3.59 -29.09 15.70
CA GLU A 296 -4.40 -29.94 14.83
C GLU A 296 -5.80 -29.36 14.56
N GLU A 297 -6.49 -28.86 15.59
CA GLU A 297 -7.82 -28.23 15.44
C GLU A 297 -7.77 -26.96 14.57
N ASN A 298 -6.73 -26.14 14.72
CA ASN A 298 -6.59 -24.90 13.96
C ASN A 298 -6.14 -25.11 12.50
N LEU A 299 -5.38 -26.17 12.20
CA LEU A 299 -4.93 -26.48 10.84
C LEU A 299 -6.09 -26.85 9.91
N VAL A 300 -7.18 -27.41 10.44
CA VAL A 300 -8.36 -27.79 9.64
C VAL A 300 -9.15 -26.58 9.17
N GLU A 301 -9.27 -25.54 10.01
CA GLU A 301 -10.06 -24.34 9.70
C GLU A 301 -9.25 -23.23 9.00
N ASN A 302 -7.93 -23.17 9.21
CA ASN A 302 -7.10 -22.05 8.78
C ASN A 302 -6.08 -22.45 7.71
N TYR A 303 -5.94 -21.59 6.68
CA TYR A 303 -4.92 -21.77 5.67
C TYR A 303 -3.59 -21.21 6.16
N CYS A 304 -2.75 -22.08 6.72
CA CYS A 304 -1.52 -21.74 7.41
C CYS A 304 -0.35 -22.60 6.93
N ARG A 305 0.86 -22.02 6.90
CA ARG A 305 2.09 -22.69 6.47
C ARG A 305 3.07 -22.83 7.64
N TYR A 306 2.60 -23.27 8.80
CA TYR A 306 3.43 -23.33 10.02
C TYR A 306 4.53 -24.40 9.97
N ASP A 307 4.48 -25.29 9.00
CA ASP A 307 5.55 -26.28 8.78
C ASP A 307 6.67 -25.74 7.87
N ASP A 308 6.51 -24.54 7.29
CA ASP A 308 7.54 -23.84 6.52
C ASP A 308 8.38 -22.91 7.44
N PRO A 309 9.69 -23.18 7.64
CA PRO A 309 10.57 -22.33 8.42
C PRO A 309 10.60 -20.88 7.94
N ASN A 310 10.56 -20.64 6.62
CA ASN A 310 10.62 -19.28 6.07
C ASN A 310 9.38 -18.48 6.44
N TYR A 311 8.22 -19.13 6.48
CA TYR A 311 6.97 -18.52 6.91
C TYR A 311 7.02 -18.06 8.38
N LEU A 312 7.54 -18.91 9.27
CA LEU A 312 7.70 -18.57 10.69
C LEU A 312 8.72 -17.46 10.89
N ILE A 313 9.87 -17.51 10.19
CA ILE A 313 10.90 -16.47 10.23
C ILE A 313 10.30 -15.13 9.81
N GLU A 314 9.60 -15.05 8.68
CA GLU A 314 8.99 -13.80 8.24
C GLU A 314 7.90 -13.32 9.19
N ALA A 315 7.08 -14.21 9.77
CA ALA A 315 6.06 -13.81 10.74
C ALA A 315 6.67 -13.15 11.98
N ILE A 316 7.79 -13.71 12.50
CA ILE A 316 8.53 -13.15 13.63
C ILE A 316 9.20 -11.83 13.24
N ILE A 317 9.89 -11.79 12.09
CA ILE A 317 10.57 -10.59 11.57
C ILE A 317 9.56 -9.46 11.38
N PHE A 318 8.40 -9.76 10.80
CA PHE A 318 7.36 -8.77 10.59
C PHE A 318 7.10 -8.05 11.92
N VAL A 319 6.80 -8.76 13.01
CA VAL A 319 6.47 -8.11 14.29
C VAL A 319 7.66 -7.38 14.92
N CYS A 320 8.88 -7.90 14.78
CA CYS A 320 10.06 -7.40 15.49
C CYS A 320 10.94 -6.42 14.70
N GLU A 321 10.74 -6.24 13.40
CA GLU A 321 11.57 -5.35 12.60
C GLU A 321 11.36 -3.87 12.96
N ARG A 322 12.47 -3.13 13.08
CA ARG A 322 12.46 -1.68 13.21
C ARG A 322 11.87 -1.05 11.96
N ARG A 323 10.98 -0.08 12.17
CA ARG A 323 10.34 0.66 11.10
C ARG A 323 10.71 2.14 11.16
N PRO A 324 11.00 2.79 10.02
CA PRO A 324 11.03 4.24 9.98
C PRO A 324 9.61 4.76 10.24
N SER A 325 9.52 5.78 11.08
CA SER A 325 8.26 6.48 11.37
C SER A 325 7.66 7.06 10.08
N GLN A 326 6.34 7.28 10.08
CA GLN A 326 5.64 7.87 8.92
C GLN A 326 6.28 9.19 8.49
N LEU A 327 6.62 10.05 9.46
CA LEU A 327 7.27 11.33 9.22
C LEU A 327 8.66 11.19 8.57
N GLN A 328 9.47 10.25 9.05
CA GLN A 328 10.80 10.00 8.46
C GLN A 328 10.73 9.53 7.01
N ARG A 329 9.72 8.71 6.67
CA ARG A 329 9.51 8.29 5.27
C ARG A 329 9.10 9.48 4.42
N LEU A 330 8.12 10.26 4.87
CA LEU A 330 7.66 11.45 4.16
C LEU A 330 8.80 12.44 3.90
N ASN A 331 9.63 12.72 4.90
CA ASN A 331 10.76 13.63 4.78
C ASN A 331 11.87 13.11 3.84
N ALA A 332 11.93 11.79 3.61
CA ALA A 332 12.89 11.19 2.69
C ALA A 332 12.38 11.17 1.23
N GLU A 333 11.11 11.48 0.98
CA GLU A 333 10.55 11.49 -0.36
C GLU A 333 10.91 12.79 -1.11
N PRO A 334 11.35 12.69 -2.38
CA PRO A 334 11.57 13.88 -3.19
C PRO A 334 10.24 14.56 -3.52
N LEU A 335 10.25 15.90 -3.54
CA LEU A 335 9.08 16.70 -3.91
C LEU A 335 8.75 16.61 -5.40
N TYR A 336 9.78 16.63 -6.26
CA TYR A 336 9.61 16.59 -7.70
C TYR A 336 9.64 15.15 -8.24
N PRO A 337 8.80 14.84 -9.23
CA PRO A 337 8.77 13.51 -9.83
C PRO A 337 10.01 13.28 -10.71
N SER A 338 10.41 12.01 -10.81
CA SER A 338 11.52 11.58 -11.68
C SER A 338 10.99 10.85 -12.91
N GLU A 339 11.87 10.56 -13.87
CA GLU A 339 11.55 9.78 -15.07
C GLU A 339 10.90 8.42 -14.77
N LYS A 340 11.19 7.86 -13.59
CA LYS A 340 10.62 6.58 -13.13
C LYS A 340 9.14 6.70 -12.77
N VAL A 341 8.71 7.86 -12.30
CA VAL A 341 7.34 8.10 -11.83
C VAL A 341 6.48 8.70 -12.96
N ILE A 342 7.02 9.69 -13.67
CA ILE A 342 6.28 10.46 -14.70
C ILE A 342 5.63 9.56 -15.76
N TRP A 343 6.37 8.55 -16.23
CA TRP A 343 5.88 7.62 -17.24
C TRP A 343 5.57 6.22 -16.68
N ASP A 344 5.31 6.11 -15.38
CA ASP A 344 4.74 4.88 -14.82
C ASP A 344 3.23 4.89 -15.03
N GLU A 345 2.75 4.15 -16.02
CA GLU A 345 1.34 4.10 -16.40
C GLU A 345 0.44 3.44 -15.33
N LYS A 346 1.03 2.73 -14.36
CA LYS A 346 0.30 2.11 -13.25
C LYS A 346 -0.07 3.13 -12.19
N LEU A 347 0.88 4.02 -11.87
CA LEU A 347 0.69 5.12 -10.92
C LEU A 347 -0.02 6.31 -11.58
N ILE A 348 0.32 6.60 -12.83
CA ILE A 348 -0.15 7.77 -13.59
C ILE A 348 -0.79 7.28 -14.89
N PRO A 349 -2.07 6.87 -14.84
CA PRO A 349 -2.77 6.40 -16.02
C PRO A 349 -2.98 7.55 -17.02
N TYR A 350 -3.00 7.21 -18.31
CA TYR A 350 -3.46 8.11 -19.37
C TYR A 350 -4.99 8.35 -19.26
N ASP A 351 -5.52 9.38 -19.94
CA ASP A 351 -6.93 9.82 -19.90
C ASP A 351 -8.01 8.74 -20.13
N HIS A 352 -7.65 7.51 -20.50
CA HIS A 352 -8.57 6.41 -20.83
C HIS A 352 -8.87 5.47 -19.66
N TYR A 353 -8.86 5.95 -18.41
CA TYR A 353 -9.25 5.11 -17.26
C TYR A 353 -10.77 4.99 -17.15
N ASP A 354 -11.30 3.78 -17.33
CA ASP A 354 -12.74 3.47 -17.36
C ASP A 354 -13.33 3.05 -16.01
N GLY A 355 -12.54 3.09 -14.94
CA GLY A 355 -12.98 2.69 -13.59
C GLY A 355 -13.12 1.18 -13.36
N LYS A 356 -12.78 0.33 -14.34
CA LYS A 356 -12.94 -1.13 -14.21
C LYS A 356 -11.76 -1.84 -13.56
N SER A 357 -10.55 -1.29 -13.60
CA SER A 357 -9.41 -1.79 -12.81
C SER A 357 -9.34 -1.10 -11.44
N VAL A 358 -8.47 -1.58 -10.55
CA VAL A 358 -8.13 -0.89 -9.30
C VAL A 358 -6.93 0.01 -9.58
N LEU A 359 -6.87 1.17 -8.94
CA LEU A 359 -5.66 1.98 -8.88
C LEU A 359 -5.10 1.98 -7.45
N PRO A 360 -3.77 1.91 -7.26
CA PRO A 360 -3.13 1.97 -5.95
C PRO A 360 -3.03 3.42 -5.47
N LEU A 361 -4.20 4.09 -5.41
CA LEU A 361 -4.33 5.49 -5.04
C LEU A 361 -5.05 5.64 -3.72
N ASN A 362 -4.68 6.68 -2.97
CA ASN A 362 -5.41 7.04 -1.77
C ASN A 362 -6.83 7.50 -2.13
N LYS A 363 -7.83 7.08 -1.37
CA LYS A 363 -9.22 7.51 -1.54
C LYS A 363 -9.54 8.63 -0.56
N LEU A 364 -10.21 9.66 -1.06
CA LEU A 364 -10.82 10.71 -0.26
C LEU A 364 -12.27 10.30 0.00
N ASN A 365 -12.59 10.05 1.26
CA ASN A 365 -13.94 9.76 1.73
C ASN A 365 -14.26 10.65 2.94
N LEU A 366 -15.36 10.40 3.64
CA LEU A 366 -15.83 11.18 4.79
C LEU A 366 -14.93 11.05 6.03
N GLN A 367 -14.13 9.99 6.12
CA GLN A 367 -13.35 9.67 7.31
C GLN A 367 -11.88 9.41 6.96
N PHE A 368 -11.01 9.81 7.88
CA PHE A 368 -9.56 9.59 7.85
C PHE A 368 -9.14 9.10 9.25
N LEU A 369 -8.04 8.35 9.32
CA LEU A 369 -7.57 7.79 10.60
C LEU A 369 -7.09 8.89 11.55
N THR A 370 -6.33 9.85 11.01
CA THR A 370 -5.74 10.97 11.75
C THR A 370 -5.65 12.19 10.83
N THR A 371 -5.34 13.37 11.38
CA THR A 371 -4.99 14.55 10.57
C THR A 371 -3.79 14.27 9.67
N HIS A 372 -2.80 13.50 10.16
CA HIS A 372 -1.65 13.11 9.36
C HIS A 372 -2.06 12.25 8.15
N ASP A 373 -2.94 11.27 8.34
CA ASP A 373 -3.51 10.46 7.25
C ASP A 373 -4.20 11.35 6.20
N TYR A 374 -5.08 12.26 6.64
CA TYR A 374 -5.74 13.20 5.74
C TYR A 374 -4.73 14.00 4.90
N LEU A 375 -3.73 14.61 5.54
CA LEU A 375 -2.71 15.41 4.86
C LEU A 375 -1.89 14.55 3.89
N LEU A 376 -1.49 13.34 4.29
CA LEU A 376 -0.69 12.43 3.48
C LEU A 376 -1.46 11.98 2.22
N ARG A 377 -2.75 11.65 2.34
CA ARG A 377 -3.58 11.30 1.18
C ARG A 377 -3.71 12.45 0.20
N ASN A 378 -3.96 13.66 0.69
CA ASN A 378 -4.04 14.85 -0.17
C ASN A 378 -2.69 15.17 -0.81
N PHE A 379 -1.59 15.09 -0.05
CA PHE A 379 -0.24 15.28 -0.57
C PHE A 379 0.07 14.30 -1.70
N ASN A 380 -0.19 13.01 -1.50
CA ASN A 380 0.04 11.99 -2.52
C ASN A 380 -0.81 12.21 -3.77
N LEU A 381 -2.12 12.46 -3.59
CA LEU A 381 -3.03 12.68 -4.72
C LEU A 381 -2.67 13.93 -5.52
N PHE A 382 -2.36 15.03 -4.84
CA PHE A 382 -1.91 16.26 -5.47
C PHE A 382 -0.60 16.02 -6.23
N ARG A 383 0.37 15.34 -5.62
CA ARG A 383 1.63 15.00 -6.29
C ARG A 383 1.41 14.18 -7.55
N MET A 384 0.51 13.19 -7.51
CA MET A 384 0.24 12.32 -8.67
C MET A 384 -0.47 13.09 -9.80
N GLU A 385 -1.44 13.92 -9.45
CA GLU A 385 -2.15 14.77 -10.42
C GLU A 385 -1.21 15.80 -11.06
N SER A 386 -0.41 16.52 -10.27
CA SER A 386 0.57 17.46 -10.82
C SER A 386 1.64 16.75 -11.66
N THR A 387 2.00 15.51 -11.30
CA THR A 387 2.93 14.72 -12.13
C THR A 387 2.31 14.36 -13.49
N TYR A 388 0.99 14.15 -13.55
CA TYR A 388 0.29 13.95 -14.82
C TYR A 388 0.36 15.19 -15.70
N GLU A 389 0.11 16.39 -15.14
CA GLU A 389 0.25 17.64 -15.88
C GLU A 389 1.69 17.84 -16.39
N ILE A 390 2.68 17.62 -15.51
CA ILE A 390 4.10 17.67 -15.88
C ILE A 390 4.40 16.72 -17.04
N ARG A 391 3.86 15.49 -17.02
CA ARG A 391 4.04 14.55 -18.13
C ARG A 391 3.55 15.15 -19.45
N LEU A 392 2.33 15.71 -19.48
CA LEU A 392 1.75 16.29 -20.69
C LEU A 392 2.61 17.44 -21.23
N ASP A 393 3.08 18.31 -20.36
CA ASP A 393 3.97 19.42 -20.73
C ASP A 393 5.30 18.93 -21.30
N LEU A 394 5.91 17.92 -20.67
CA LEU A 394 7.15 17.32 -21.16
C LEU A 394 6.95 16.62 -22.50
N GLU A 395 5.86 15.90 -22.68
CA GLU A 395 5.57 15.22 -23.95
C GLU A 395 5.37 16.25 -25.09
N ASP A 396 4.56 17.30 -24.89
CA ASP A 396 4.35 18.38 -25.88
C ASP A 396 5.68 19.07 -26.27
N VAL A 397 6.49 19.43 -25.27
CA VAL A 397 7.82 20.02 -25.49
C VAL A 397 8.69 19.13 -26.37
N MET A 398 8.71 17.82 -26.10
CA MET A 398 9.56 16.87 -26.82
C MET A 398 9.13 16.69 -28.27
N PHE A 399 7.83 16.66 -28.54
CA PHE A 399 7.29 16.65 -29.90
C PHE A 399 7.63 17.92 -30.69
N ARG A 400 7.69 19.09 -30.03
CA ARG A 400 8.05 20.37 -30.66
C ARG A 400 9.55 20.52 -30.91
N MET A 401 10.37 20.15 -29.93
CA MET A 401 11.83 20.26 -29.95
C MET A 401 12.48 19.29 -30.96
N LYS A 402 11.83 18.14 -31.25
CA LYS A 402 12.28 17.14 -32.23
C LYS A 402 13.76 16.73 -32.06
N PRO A 403 14.13 16.10 -30.93
CA PRO A 403 15.50 15.64 -30.69
C PRO A 403 15.87 14.48 -31.63
N TRP A 404 16.95 14.66 -32.39
CA TRP A 404 17.51 13.66 -33.28
C TRP A 404 18.94 13.30 -32.88
N LYS A 405 19.35 12.08 -33.25
CA LYS A 405 20.74 11.62 -33.12
C LYS A 405 21.65 12.45 -34.00
N HIS A 406 22.75 12.93 -33.43
CA HIS A 406 23.85 13.48 -34.21
C HIS A 406 24.54 12.36 -35.01
N GLU A 407 24.99 12.66 -36.23
CA GLU A 407 25.50 11.64 -37.16
C GLU A 407 26.83 11.02 -36.72
N PHE A 408 27.67 11.80 -36.03
CA PHE A 408 29.04 11.41 -35.67
C PHE A 408 29.30 11.31 -34.16
N ASN A 409 28.43 11.90 -33.33
CA ASN A 409 28.66 11.96 -31.89
C ASN A 409 27.41 11.47 -31.16
N GLU A 410 27.45 10.25 -30.62
CA GLU A 410 26.29 9.66 -29.96
C GLU A 410 25.84 10.41 -28.69
N SER A 411 26.70 11.27 -28.15
CA SER A 411 26.40 12.07 -26.95
C SER A 411 25.69 13.39 -27.25
N ASP A 412 25.71 13.85 -28.51
CA ASP A 412 25.12 15.12 -28.91
C ASP A 412 23.71 14.94 -29.44
N VAL A 413 22.86 15.93 -29.16
CA VAL A 413 21.48 16.00 -29.61
C VAL A 413 21.35 17.08 -30.68
N VAL A 414 20.80 16.71 -31.83
CA VAL A 414 20.41 17.66 -32.88
C VAL A 414 18.96 18.04 -32.65
N TRP A 415 18.70 19.31 -32.34
CA TRP A 415 17.35 19.82 -32.15
C TRP A 415 16.75 20.26 -33.48
N GLY A 416 15.75 19.51 -33.98
CA GLY A 416 15.08 19.78 -35.26
C GLY A 416 13.95 20.81 -35.18
N GLY A 417 13.60 21.26 -33.98
CA GLY A 417 12.55 22.23 -33.73
C GLY A 417 12.81 23.08 -32.50
N TRP A 418 11.79 23.83 -32.08
CA TRP A 418 11.84 24.74 -30.94
C TRP A 418 10.54 24.65 -30.15
N ALA A 419 10.61 24.91 -28.85
CA ALA A 419 9.45 25.03 -27.99
C ALA A 419 9.50 26.37 -27.24
N LYS A 420 8.33 26.93 -26.93
CA LYS A 420 8.23 28.14 -26.10
C LYS A 420 8.72 27.87 -24.66
N MET A 421 8.33 26.71 -24.12
CA MET A 421 8.52 26.32 -22.72
C MET A 421 9.79 25.49 -22.47
N ALA A 422 10.69 25.35 -23.46
CA ALA A 422 11.97 24.68 -23.25
C ALA A 422 13.10 25.28 -24.07
N LEU A 423 14.30 25.28 -23.49
CA LEU A 423 15.53 25.70 -24.13
C LEU A 423 16.63 24.64 -23.93
N PRO A 424 17.52 24.44 -24.91
CA PRO A 424 18.73 23.63 -24.71
C PRO A 424 19.62 24.24 -23.63
N VAL A 425 20.06 23.41 -22.69
CA VAL A 425 21.02 23.79 -21.65
C VAL A 425 22.44 23.71 -22.22
N THR A 426 23.18 24.81 -22.15
CA THR A 426 24.57 24.90 -22.62
C THR A 426 25.54 24.34 -21.59
N SER A 427 25.31 24.63 -20.31
CA SER A 427 26.11 24.13 -19.20
C SER A 427 25.26 24.00 -17.94
N CYS A 428 25.51 22.96 -17.15
CA CYS A 428 24.90 22.76 -15.83
C CYS A 428 26.01 22.34 -14.88
N ARG A 429 26.25 23.14 -13.83
CA ARG A 429 27.30 22.88 -12.86
C ARG A 429 26.78 23.02 -11.44
N ILE A 430 26.95 21.99 -10.63
CA ILE A 430 26.69 22.07 -9.19
C ILE A 430 27.76 22.97 -8.56
N VAL A 431 27.33 24.04 -7.91
CA VAL A 431 28.20 25.04 -7.30
C VAL A 431 28.27 24.93 -5.78
N HIS A 432 27.21 24.42 -5.16
CA HIS A 432 27.15 24.28 -3.71
C HIS A 432 26.41 23.01 -3.29
N ILE A 433 26.95 22.33 -2.28
CA ILE A 433 26.32 21.21 -1.60
C ILE A 433 26.44 21.48 -0.10
N GLY A 434 25.31 21.79 0.52
CA GLY A 434 25.19 22.00 1.96
C GLY A 434 25.38 20.70 2.73
N ARG A 435 25.96 20.80 3.94
CA ARG A 435 26.10 19.64 4.83
C ARG A 435 24.71 19.19 5.31
N PRO A 436 24.44 17.88 5.40
CA PRO A 436 23.20 17.36 5.98
C PRO A 436 22.95 17.93 7.39
N LEU A 437 21.69 18.18 7.72
CA LEU A 437 21.30 18.54 9.08
C LEU A 437 21.41 17.31 10.00
N VAL A 438 21.47 17.54 11.31
CA VAL A 438 21.60 16.46 12.29
C VAL A 438 20.38 15.54 12.20
N GLY A 439 20.62 14.27 11.87
CA GLY A 439 19.58 13.24 11.73
C GLY A 439 19.03 13.06 10.31
N GLU A 440 19.43 13.90 9.36
CA GLU A 440 19.07 13.78 7.96
C GLU A 440 20.20 13.11 7.16
N SER A 441 19.82 12.29 6.17
CA SER A 441 20.77 11.70 5.23
C SER A 441 20.98 12.55 3.98
N ALA A 442 20.01 13.40 3.64
CA ALA A 442 20.04 14.28 2.49
C ALA A 442 20.86 15.56 2.77
N PRO A 443 21.53 16.14 1.77
CA PRO A 443 22.16 17.45 1.91
C PRO A 443 21.12 18.53 2.21
N SER A 444 21.47 19.52 3.04
CA SER A 444 20.57 20.62 3.41
C SER A 444 20.20 21.54 2.25
N GLU A 445 21.10 21.70 1.29
CA GLU A 445 20.85 22.42 0.05
C GLU A 445 21.76 21.92 -1.07
N VAL A 446 21.28 21.99 -2.32
CA VAL A 446 22.08 21.75 -3.51
C VAL A 446 21.78 22.88 -4.50
N ARG A 447 22.81 23.61 -4.91
CA ARG A 447 22.68 24.71 -5.88
C ARG A 447 23.47 24.41 -7.13
N ALA A 448 22.92 24.80 -8.28
CA ALA A 448 23.57 24.63 -9.57
C ALA A 448 23.38 25.87 -10.44
N ASP A 449 24.44 26.22 -11.17
CA ASP A 449 24.41 27.25 -12.19
C ASP A 449 24.01 26.61 -13.52
N LEU A 450 22.98 27.19 -14.15
CA LEU A 450 22.46 26.78 -15.45
C LEU A 450 22.73 27.88 -16.46
N GLN A 451 23.49 27.55 -17.51
CA GLN A 451 23.71 28.43 -18.64
C GLN A 451 22.79 28.01 -19.78
N ILE A 452 21.96 28.94 -20.25
CA ILE A 452 21.03 28.78 -21.36
C ILE A 452 21.27 29.87 -22.40
N THR A 453 21.06 29.54 -23.66
CA THR A 453 21.10 30.54 -24.74
C THR A 453 19.68 31.02 -25.00
N LEU A 454 19.44 32.32 -24.80
CA LEU A 454 18.13 32.91 -25.03
C LEU A 454 17.78 32.98 -26.53
N PRO A 455 16.51 32.78 -26.91
CA PRO A 455 16.09 32.85 -28.30
C PRO A 455 16.23 34.27 -28.87
N SER A 456 16.39 34.36 -30.19
CA SER A 456 16.48 35.66 -30.90
C SER A 456 15.17 36.44 -30.89
N ARG A 457 14.04 35.74 -30.75
CA ARG A 457 12.67 36.29 -30.77
C ARG A 457 12.38 37.00 -29.45
N GLU A 458 11.97 38.27 -29.53
CA GLU A 458 11.87 39.17 -28.37
C GLU A 458 10.83 38.74 -27.33
N ASP A 459 9.66 38.28 -27.76
CA ASP A 459 8.59 37.80 -26.87
C ASP A 459 9.05 36.58 -26.04
N LEU A 460 9.68 35.59 -26.68
CA LEU A 460 10.22 34.41 -25.99
C LEU A 460 11.36 34.80 -25.06
N ARG A 461 12.23 35.73 -25.47
CA ARG A 461 13.31 36.23 -24.62
C ARG A 461 12.74 36.88 -23.36
N GLN A 462 11.72 37.72 -23.50
CA GLN A 462 11.06 38.38 -22.37
C GLN A 462 10.40 37.38 -21.43
N ASP A 463 9.73 36.35 -21.97
CA ASP A 463 9.11 35.28 -21.17
C ASP A 463 10.17 34.56 -20.32
N TRP A 464 11.32 34.17 -20.90
CA TRP A 464 12.39 33.50 -20.16
C TRP A 464 13.15 34.43 -19.19
N MET A 465 13.27 35.72 -19.50
CA MET A 465 13.82 36.72 -18.56
C MET A 465 12.83 37.10 -17.45
N SER A 466 11.54 36.73 -17.60
CA SER A 466 10.52 36.99 -16.59
C SER A 466 10.55 36.00 -15.44
N LEU A 467 11.34 34.92 -15.52
CA LEU A 467 11.51 33.94 -14.44
C LEU A 467 11.87 34.64 -13.13
N ARG A 468 11.21 34.20 -12.05
CA ARG A 468 11.32 34.73 -10.71
C ARG A 468 11.82 33.67 -9.75
N LYS A 469 12.24 34.16 -8.58
CA LYS A 469 12.55 33.32 -7.46
C LYS A 469 11.35 32.43 -7.14
N ASN A 470 11.62 31.15 -6.91
CA ASN A 470 10.65 30.08 -6.64
C ASN A 470 9.89 29.54 -7.86
N ASP A 471 10.18 30.01 -9.07
CA ASP A 471 9.66 29.36 -10.27
C ASP A 471 10.28 27.96 -10.42
N VAL A 472 9.46 26.98 -10.78
CA VAL A 472 9.89 25.59 -10.94
C VAL A 472 10.26 25.32 -12.39
N LEU A 473 11.43 24.74 -12.61
CA LEU A 473 11.90 24.27 -13.90
C LEU A 473 12.18 22.76 -13.84
N PHE A 474 12.12 22.10 -14.99
CA PHE A 474 12.52 20.71 -15.13
C PHE A 474 13.76 20.60 -16.01
N LEU A 475 14.78 19.90 -15.51
CA LEU A 475 16.00 19.55 -16.23
C LEU A 475 15.84 18.16 -16.84
N LEU A 476 16.01 18.09 -18.15
CA LEU A 476 15.87 16.86 -18.91
C LEU A 476 17.19 16.47 -19.56
N LYS A 477 17.57 15.19 -19.39
CA LYS A 477 18.63 14.57 -20.18
C LYS A 477 18.00 13.68 -21.25
N VAL A 478 18.15 14.08 -22.50
CA VAL A 478 17.60 13.36 -23.65
C VAL A 478 18.72 12.59 -24.35
N LYS A 479 18.48 11.31 -24.63
CA LYS A 479 19.28 10.48 -25.54
C LYS A 479 18.40 10.11 -26.74
N PRO A 480 18.49 10.84 -27.86
CA PRO A 480 17.60 10.64 -29.00
C PRO A 480 17.75 9.22 -29.56
N ILE A 481 16.63 8.64 -29.97
CA ILE A 481 16.58 7.28 -30.56
C ILE A 481 16.55 7.37 -32.10
N GLN A 482 15.93 8.42 -32.62
CA GLN A 482 15.62 8.59 -34.04
C GLN A 482 16.70 9.41 -34.77
N LYS A 483 16.88 9.13 -36.06
CA LYS A 483 17.80 9.88 -36.93
C LYS A 483 17.20 11.22 -37.37
N VAL A 484 18.06 12.12 -37.83
CA VAL A 484 17.66 13.41 -38.42
C VAL A 484 16.62 13.21 -39.52
N GLY A 485 15.55 14.00 -39.49
CA GLY A 485 14.44 13.93 -40.45
C GLY A 485 13.32 12.95 -40.09
N TYR A 486 13.43 12.18 -39.00
CA TYR A 486 12.33 11.35 -38.52
C TYR A 486 11.10 12.20 -38.15
N LYS A 487 9.91 11.77 -38.59
CA LYS A 487 8.63 12.41 -38.28
C LYS A 487 8.00 11.76 -37.05
N PHE A 488 7.98 12.50 -35.95
CA PHE A 488 7.30 12.09 -34.72
C PHE A 488 5.77 12.12 -34.89
N ASP A 489 5.08 11.16 -34.26
CA ASP A 489 3.64 10.97 -34.32
C ASP A 489 3.05 10.82 -32.92
N PHE A 490 2.10 11.69 -32.55
CA PHE A 490 1.41 11.66 -31.26
C PHE A 490 0.62 10.37 -31.00
N ARG A 491 0.28 9.63 -32.05
CA ARG A 491 -0.50 8.38 -31.94
C ARG A 491 0.34 7.17 -31.55
N ARG A 492 1.68 7.29 -31.63
CA ARG A 492 2.60 6.21 -31.28
C ARG A 492 3.10 6.38 -29.84
N PRO A 493 3.44 5.28 -29.14
CA PRO A 493 3.92 5.36 -27.77
C PRO A 493 5.10 6.32 -27.62
N PHE A 494 5.03 7.19 -26.62
CA PHE A 494 6.03 8.23 -26.39
C PHE A 494 7.44 7.64 -26.18
N LYS A 495 7.56 6.60 -25.35
CA LYS A 495 8.83 5.94 -25.00
C LYS A 495 9.55 5.27 -26.19
N GLU A 496 8.81 4.88 -27.23
CA GLU A 496 9.40 4.29 -28.44
C GLU A 496 10.03 5.35 -29.35
N GLN A 497 9.56 6.58 -29.24
CA GLN A 497 9.97 7.69 -30.08
C GLN A 497 11.06 8.54 -29.41
N PHE A 498 10.97 8.73 -28.10
CA PHE A 498 11.85 9.60 -27.33
C PHE A 498 12.60 8.83 -26.24
N GLY A 499 13.92 8.99 -26.19
CA GLY A 499 14.74 8.46 -25.11
C GLY A 499 15.00 9.54 -24.06
N ILE A 500 14.21 9.56 -22.99
CA ILE A 500 14.47 10.44 -21.83
C ILE A 500 15.19 9.62 -20.76
N CYS A 501 16.40 10.04 -20.41
CA CYS A 501 17.23 9.32 -19.45
C CYS A 501 17.00 9.79 -18.01
N ILE A 502 16.83 11.09 -17.82
CA ILE A 502 16.79 11.70 -16.48
C ILE A 502 15.83 12.90 -16.53
N VAL A 503 14.96 13.01 -15.53
CA VAL A 503 14.15 14.22 -15.27
C VAL A 503 14.35 14.65 -13.82
N ARG A 504 14.73 15.91 -13.59
CA ARG A 504 14.86 16.49 -12.24
C ARG A 504 14.19 17.85 -12.18
N GLY A 505 13.35 18.07 -11.18
CA GLY A 505 12.83 19.41 -10.88
C GLY A 505 13.89 20.25 -10.16
N CYS A 506 13.89 21.56 -10.43
CA CYS A 506 14.65 22.55 -9.69
C CYS A 506 13.82 23.82 -9.50
N GLU A 507 14.24 24.63 -8.53
CA GLU A 507 13.61 25.90 -8.20
C GLU A 507 14.58 27.03 -8.53
N VAL A 508 14.10 28.08 -9.20
CA VAL A 508 14.92 29.23 -9.59
C VAL A 508 15.25 30.05 -8.35
N GLU A 509 16.53 30.20 -8.04
CA GLU A 509 16.97 31.13 -6.98
C GLU A 509 17.03 32.57 -7.50
N GLY A 510 17.55 32.76 -8.71
CA GLY A 510 17.66 34.05 -9.38
C GLY A 510 18.38 33.93 -10.71
N ILE A 511 18.27 34.98 -11.53
CA ILE A 511 19.02 35.10 -12.78
C ILE A 511 20.32 35.85 -12.46
N LEU A 512 21.45 35.20 -12.71
CA LEU A 512 22.76 35.86 -12.62
C LEU A 512 22.85 36.89 -13.75
N THR A 513 23.04 38.15 -13.39
CA THR A 513 23.41 39.21 -14.33
C THR A 513 24.90 39.42 -14.21
N GLU A 514 25.59 39.62 -15.34
CA GLU A 514 27.02 39.95 -15.36
C GLU A 514 27.32 41.24 -14.60
#